data_AF-A0AAJ0FS98-F1
#
_entry.id   AF-A0AAJ0FS98-F1
#
_cell.length_a   1.000
_cell.length_b   1.000
_cell.length_c   1.000
_cell.angle_alpha   90.00
_cell.angle_beta   90.00
_cell.angle_gamma   90.00
#
_symmetry.space_group_name_H-M   'P 1'
#
loop_
_entity.id
_entity.type
_entity.pdbx_description
1 polymer ?
#
loop_
_entity_poly.entity_id
_entity_poly.type
_entity_poly.pdbx_seq_one_letter_code
_entity_poly.pdbx_strand_id
1 'polypeptide(L)'
;MMMEWIEGVPVRAAINEWLGERPGAGGAGVEPAAVESARDQAPLVGLMRRIGTAIGRMHHVSIVHGDLTTSNMMLRPWVGDGADGHTATGDGILDGDIVLIDFGLATQTTSEEDRAVDLYVLERAFGSTHPRAESLFNEVLLAYKETFKQAGPVLRRLEDVRMRGRKRSMIG
;
A
#
# COMPACT_ATOMS: atom_id res chain seq x y z
N MET A 1 22.69 0.30 16.28
CA MET A 1 22.13 1.44 15.53
C MET A 1 20.94 1.94 16.33
N MET A 2 20.86 3.23 16.65
CA MET A 2 19.70 3.82 17.34
C MET A 2 18.81 4.44 16.26
N MET A 3 17.55 4.00 16.18
CA MET A 3 16.56 4.53 15.23
C MET A 3 15.59 5.46 15.95
N GLU A 4 15.06 6.45 15.23
CA GLU A 4 13.97 7.30 15.72
C GLU A 4 12.73 6.45 15.98
N TRP A 5 12.04 6.73 17.09
CA TRP A 5 10.72 6.19 17.32
C TRP A 5 9.71 6.88 16.39
N ILE A 6 9.07 6.09 15.53
CA ILE A 6 8.03 6.61 14.64
C ILE A 6 6.69 6.50 15.36
N GLU A 7 6.08 7.64 15.65
CA GLU A 7 4.71 7.71 16.17
C GLU A 7 3.70 7.14 15.16
N GLY A 8 2.62 6.57 15.68
CA GLY A 8 1.54 5.99 14.89
C GLY A 8 1.45 4.47 14.98
N VAL A 9 0.65 3.89 14.08
CA VAL A 9 0.39 2.45 14.03
C VAL A 9 0.87 1.86 12.70
N PRO A 10 1.22 0.56 12.63
CA PRO A 10 1.48 -0.09 11.36
C PRO A 10 0.26 0.03 10.43
N VAL A 11 0.49 0.30 9.15
CA VAL A 11 -0.58 0.43 8.14
C VAL A 11 -1.48 -0.81 8.13
N ARG A 12 -0.90 -2.00 8.29
CA ARG A 12 -1.65 -3.26 8.46
C ARG A 12 -2.70 -3.17 9.58
N ALA A 13 -2.34 -2.62 10.73
CA ALA A 13 -3.25 -2.52 11.88
C ALA A 13 -4.41 -1.55 11.58
N ALA A 14 -4.09 -0.37 11.05
CA ALA A 14 -5.10 0.64 10.68
C ALA A 14 -6.11 0.10 9.65
N ILE A 15 -5.64 -0.61 8.62
CA ILE A 15 -6.53 -1.22 7.62
C ILE A 15 -7.44 -2.29 8.26
N ASN A 16 -6.89 -3.12 9.15
CA ASN A 16 -7.68 -4.15 9.84
C ASN A 16 -8.76 -3.56 10.74
N GLU A 17 -8.41 -2.52 11.49
CA GLU A 17 -9.34 -1.79 12.35
C GLU A 17 -10.49 -1.20 11.52
N TRP A 18 -10.15 -0.44 10.47
CA TRP A 18 -11.14 0.16 9.58
C TRP A 18 -12.05 -0.87 8.87
N LEU A 19 -11.51 -2.03 8.48
CA LEU A 19 -12.29 -3.11 7.88
C LEU A 19 -13.18 -3.84 8.91
N GLY A 20 -12.77 -3.86 10.19
CA GLY A 20 -13.44 -4.51 11.31
C GLY A 20 -14.58 -3.68 11.91
N GLU A 21 -14.51 -2.35 11.86
CA GLU A 21 -15.55 -1.44 12.37
C GLU A 21 -16.79 -1.31 11.44
N ARG A 22 -16.89 -2.11 10.37
CA ARG A 22 -18.10 -2.18 9.54
C ARG A 22 -19.00 -3.34 9.97
N PRO A 23 -20.12 -3.10 10.70
CA PRO A 23 -21.11 -4.12 10.94
C PRO A 23 -21.85 -4.40 9.62
N GLY A 24 -21.34 -5.39 8.88
CA GLY A 24 -21.91 -5.84 7.60
C GLY A 24 -21.20 -7.04 6.97
N ALA A 25 -19.99 -7.41 7.42
CA ALA A 25 -19.21 -8.51 6.84
C ALA A 25 -18.92 -9.64 7.86
N GLY A 26 -19.87 -9.91 8.77
CA GLY A 26 -19.70 -10.88 9.86
C GLY A 26 -20.91 -11.80 9.99
N GLY A 27 -21.12 -12.67 9.01
CA GLY A 27 -22.08 -13.77 9.08
C GLY A 27 -21.63 -14.90 8.17
N ALA A 28 -21.22 -16.03 8.75
CA ALA A 28 -20.83 -17.22 8.01
C ALA A 28 -21.96 -17.63 7.04
N GLY A 29 -21.67 -17.64 5.73
CA GLY A 29 -22.54 -18.23 4.71
C GLY A 29 -23.35 -17.27 3.84
N VAL A 30 -22.81 -16.12 3.42
CA VAL A 30 -23.44 -15.29 2.38
C VAL A 30 -22.43 -14.96 1.27
N GLU A 31 -22.84 -15.23 0.04
CA GLU A 31 -22.23 -14.85 -1.25
C GLU A 31 -21.60 -13.44 -1.26
N PRO A 32 -20.62 -13.16 -2.15
CA PRO A 32 -19.95 -11.86 -2.22
C PRO A 32 -20.95 -10.78 -2.63
N ALA A 33 -21.59 -10.17 -1.64
CA ALA A 33 -22.58 -9.13 -1.82
C ALA A 33 -21.89 -7.81 -2.22
N ALA A 34 -21.74 -7.66 -3.53
CA ALA A 34 -22.04 -6.48 -4.32
C ALA A 34 -21.93 -5.10 -3.64
N VAL A 35 -20.94 -4.34 -4.11
CA VAL A 35 -20.95 -2.87 -4.24
C VAL A 35 -21.04 -2.10 -2.92
N GLU A 36 -19.91 -2.04 -2.21
CA GLU A 36 -19.63 -0.93 -1.30
C GLU A 36 -19.61 0.37 -2.12
N SER A 37 -20.38 1.37 -1.68
CA SER A 37 -20.50 2.63 -2.43
C SER A 37 -19.16 3.37 -2.49
N ALA A 38 -18.91 4.13 -3.57
CA ALA A 38 -17.66 4.88 -3.74
C ALA A 38 -17.37 5.88 -2.59
N ARG A 39 -18.41 6.32 -1.85
CA ARG A 39 -18.27 7.20 -0.69
C ARG A 39 -17.71 6.48 0.53
N ASP A 40 -18.07 5.21 0.71
CA ASP A 40 -17.58 4.41 1.84
C ASP A 40 -16.10 4.07 1.65
N GLN A 41 -15.60 3.95 0.43
CA GLN A 41 -14.21 3.58 0.19
C GLN A 41 -13.23 4.76 0.16
N ALA A 42 -13.72 6.00 0.22
CA ALA A 42 -12.89 7.20 0.08
C ALA A 42 -11.69 7.27 1.05
N PRO A 43 -11.82 6.94 2.36
CA PRO A 43 -10.67 6.92 3.28
C PRO A 43 -9.60 5.91 2.85
N LEU A 44 -10.02 4.70 2.49
CA LEU A 44 -9.13 3.62 2.08
C LEU A 44 -8.46 3.92 0.74
N VAL A 45 -9.18 4.49 -0.22
CA VAL A 45 -8.62 5.00 -1.48
C VAL A 45 -7.56 6.08 -1.21
N GLY A 46 -7.86 7.02 -0.31
CA GLY A 46 -6.91 8.05 0.11
C GLY A 46 -5.63 7.46 0.72
N LEU A 47 -5.76 6.40 1.53
CA LEU A 47 -4.62 5.64 2.05
C LEU A 47 -3.82 4.97 0.93
N MET A 48 -4.47 4.25 0.01
CA MET A 48 -3.80 3.57 -1.12
C MET A 48 -2.99 4.55 -1.96
N ARG A 49 -3.54 5.74 -2.25
CA ARG A 49 -2.83 6.77 -3.02
C ARG A 49 -1.61 7.33 -2.26
N ARG A 50 -1.71 7.51 -0.94
CA ARG A 50 -0.57 7.93 -0.11
C ARG A 50 0.54 6.87 -0.09
N ILE A 51 0.17 5.58 -0.01
CA ILE A 51 1.12 4.47 -0.11
C ILE A 51 1.83 4.50 -1.48
N GLY A 52 1.07 4.59 -2.58
CA GLY A 52 1.64 4.67 -3.93
C GLY A 52 2.58 5.86 -4.12
N THR A 53 2.23 7.01 -3.53
CA THR A 53 3.07 8.22 -3.52
C THR A 53 4.38 7.99 -2.76
N ALA A 54 4.32 7.41 -1.55
CA ALA A 54 5.51 7.12 -0.76
C ALA A 54 6.48 6.19 -1.49
N ILE A 55 5.97 5.13 -2.13
CA ILE A 55 6.75 4.18 -2.93
C ILE A 55 7.33 4.88 -4.17
N GLY A 56 6.53 5.72 -4.84
CA GLY A 56 6.96 6.50 -5.99
C GLY A 56 8.15 7.41 -5.65
N ARG A 57 8.10 8.07 -4.49
CA ARG A 57 9.21 8.89 -3.97
C ARG A 57 10.46 8.07 -3.68
N MET A 58 10.30 6.89 -3.06
CA MET A 58 11.41 5.97 -2.77
C MET A 58 12.09 5.49 -4.07
N HIS A 59 11.31 5.00 -5.04
CA HIS A 59 11.85 4.55 -6.32
C HIS A 59 12.46 5.69 -7.15
N HIS A 60 11.92 6.91 -7.03
CA HIS A 60 12.45 8.12 -7.67
C HIS A 60 13.89 8.41 -7.24
N VAL A 61 14.22 8.18 -5.97
CA VAL A 61 15.60 8.31 -5.46
C VAL A 61 16.43 7.03 -5.63
N SER A 62 15.97 6.11 -6.48
CA SER A 62 16.63 4.83 -6.82
C SER A 62 16.83 3.89 -5.63
N ILE A 63 15.96 3.97 -4.63
CA ILE A 63 15.92 2.99 -3.54
C ILE A 63 14.83 1.97 -3.87
N VAL A 64 15.14 0.69 -3.70
CA VAL A 64 14.18 -0.43 -3.69
C VAL A 64 14.23 -1.04 -2.29
N HIS A 65 13.08 -1.31 -1.69
CA HIS A 65 12.97 -1.74 -0.31
C HIS A 65 13.38 -3.20 -0.10
N GLY A 66 12.97 -4.09 -1.01
CA GLY A 66 13.32 -5.52 -0.98
C GLY A 66 12.41 -6.39 -0.10
N ASP A 67 11.59 -5.78 0.76
CA ASP A 67 10.56 -6.44 1.57
C ASP A 67 9.36 -5.51 1.80
N LEU A 68 8.80 -4.97 0.71
CA LEU A 68 7.76 -3.96 0.80
C LEU A 68 6.40 -4.59 1.17
N THR A 69 6.06 -4.60 2.47
CA THR A 69 4.79 -5.12 3.00
C THR A 69 4.02 -4.06 3.80
N THR A 70 2.73 -4.29 4.08
CA THR A 70 1.91 -3.39 4.90
C THR A 70 2.35 -3.32 6.38
N SER A 71 3.18 -4.25 6.84
CA SER A 71 3.76 -4.23 8.19
C SER A 71 5.06 -3.42 8.25
N ASN A 72 5.72 -3.19 7.11
CA ASN A 72 6.91 -2.35 6.97
C ASN A 72 6.54 -0.90 6.60
N MET A 73 5.32 -0.50 6.95
CA MET A 73 4.81 0.86 6.77
C MET A 73 4.13 1.30 8.07
N MET A 74 4.48 2.49 8.54
CA MET A 74 3.82 3.17 9.65
C MET A 74 2.90 4.26 9.12
N LEU A 75 1.72 4.37 9.72
CA LEU A 75 0.79 5.48 9.54
C LEU A 75 1.01 6.46 10.69
N ARG A 76 1.78 7.51 10.42
CA ARG A 76 2.10 8.57 11.38
C ARG A 76 0.95 9.60 11.38
N PRO A 77 0.25 9.83 12.50
CA PRO A 77 -0.83 10.81 12.55
C PRO A 77 -0.36 12.20 12.11
N TRP A 78 -1.21 12.96 11.44
CA TRP A 78 -0.93 14.36 11.16
C TRP A 78 -0.98 15.17 12.45
N VAL A 79 0.07 15.93 12.74
CA VAL A 79 0.16 16.77 13.94
C VAL A 79 -0.07 18.24 13.54
N GLY A 80 -1.19 18.80 13.99
CA GLY A 80 -1.55 20.21 13.79
C GLY A 80 -2.51 20.48 12.62
N ASP A 81 -3.23 21.60 12.69
CA ASP A 81 -4.12 22.05 11.63
C ASP A 81 -3.30 22.58 10.43
N GLY A 82 -3.15 21.76 9.39
CA GLY A 82 -3.11 22.25 8.01
C GLY A 82 -1.81 22.87 7.48
N ALA A 83 -0.64 22.27 7.70
CA ALA A 83 0.57 22.68 6.97
C ALA A 83 0.60 22.18 5.50
N ASP A 84 0.01 21.00 5.22
CA ASP A 84 0.23 20.28 3.95
C ASP A 84 -1.05 19.99 3.12
N GLY A 85 -2.17 20.64 3.45
CA GLY A 85 -3.42 20.52 2.66
C GLY A 85 -4.11 19.16 2.78
N HIS A 86 -3.87 18.44 3.87
CA HIS A 86 -4.51 17.16 4.15
C HIS A 86 -5.98 17.33 4.49
N THR A 87 -6.87 16.65 3.76
CA THR A 87 -8.29 16.51 4.12
C THR A 87 -8.44 15.31 5.03
N ALA A 88 -8.78 15.57 6.30
CA ALA A 88 -9.16 14.52 7.25
C ALA A 88 -10.33 13.70 6.68
N THR A 89 -10.19 12.38 6.70
CA THR A 89 -11.20 11.46 6.19
C THR A 89 -12.04 10.91 7.34
N GLY A 90 -13.26 11.42 7.48
CA GLY A 90 -14.29 10.84 8.36
C GLY A 90 -13.84 10.62 9.81
N ASP A 91 -13.64 9.36 10.19
CA ASP A 91 -13.28 8.88 11.53
C ASP A 91 -11.79 9.03 11.89
N GLY A 92 -10.94 9.40 10.92
CA GLY A 92 -9.51 9.69 11.13
C GLY A 92 -8.62 8.46 11.31
N ILE A 93 -9.16 7.24 11.28
CA ILE A 93 -8.40 6.00 11.54
C ILE A 93 -7.31 5.79 10.48
N LEU A 94 -7.61 6.16 9.23
CA LEU A 94 -6.68 6.04 8.11
C LEU A 94 -5.93 7.34 7.82
N ASP A 95 -6.11 8.40 8.61
CA ASP A 95 -5.43 9.68 8.40
C ASP A 95 -3.98 9.65 8.91
N GLY A 96 -3.08 10.34 8.19
CA GLY A 96 -1.66 10.33 8.51
C GLY A 96 -0.72 10.15 7.31
N ASP A 97 0.57 10.30 7.58
CA ASP A 97 1.64 10.13 6.61
C ASP A 97 2.16 8.69 6.61
N ILE A 98 2.47 8.21 5.41
CA ILE A 98 3.08 6.89 5.22
C ILE A 98 4.59 7.01 5.42
N VAL A 99 5.10 6.34 6.45
CA VAL A 99 6.54 6.22 6.71
C VAL A 99 6.96 4.78 6.44
N LEU A 100 7.85 4.59 5.47
CA LEU A 100 8.45 3.29 5.17
C LEU A 100 9.54 2.98 6.21
N ILE A 101 9.57 1.74 6.71
CA ILE A 101 10.52 1.28 7.74
C ILE A 101 11.17 -0.03 7.33
N ASP A 102 12.22 -0.44 8.05
CA ASP A 102 12.94 -1.70 7.80
C ASP A 102 13.58 -1.81 6.41
N PHE A 103 14.55 -0.94 6.15
CA PHE A 103 15.39 -0.98 4.95
C PHE A 103 16.51 -2.05 5.03
N GLY A 104 16.36 -3.09 5.85
CA GLY A 104 17.40 -4.12 6.06
C GLY A 104 17.79 -4.89 4.80
N LEU A 105 16.87 -5.00 3.83
CA LEU A 105 17.08 -5.64 2.53
C LEU A 105 17.11 -4.65 1.37
N ALA A 106 17.15 -3.34 1.67
CA ALA A 106 17.06 -2.32 0.66
C ALA A 106 18.33 -2.24 -0.20
N THR A 107 18.14 -1.90 -1.46
CA THR A 107 19.24 -1.74 -2.43
C THR A 107 19.08 -0.43 -3.20
N GLN A 108 20.20 0.18 -3.56
CA GLN A 108 20.20 1.34 -4.45
C GLN A 108 20.38 0.87 -5.90
N THR A 109 19.30 0.92 -6.67
CA THR A 109 19.25 0.36 -8.03
C THR A 109 18.26 1.14 -8.89
N THR A 110 18.58 1.27 -10.18
CA THR A 110 17.68 1.82 -11.20
C THR A 110 16.94 0.72 -11.97
N SER A 111 17.13 -0.54 -11.60
CA SER A 111 16.53 -1.71 -12.23
C SER A 111 15.01 -1.63 -12.22
N GLU A 112 14.40 -1.77 -13.39
CA GLU A 112 12.95 -1.84 -13.54
C GLU A 112 12.39 -3.15 -12.97
N GLU A 113 13.19 -4.23 -13.04
CA GLU A 113 12.84 -5.54 -12.47
C GLU A 113 12.73 -5.45 -10.95
N ASP A 114 13.72 -4.87 -10.28
CA ASP A 114 13.77 -4.83 -8.81
C ASP A 114 12.61 -4.00 -8.26
N ARG A 115 12.34 -2.84 -8.88
CA ARG A 115 11.18 -2.00 -8.55
C ARG A 115 9.84 -2.70 -8.80
N ALA A 116 9.75 -3.48 -9.88
CA ALA A 116 8.55 -4.25 -10.19
C ALA A 116 8.33 -5.40 -9.20
N VAL A 117 9.41 -6.04 -8.75
CA VAL A 117 9.36 -7.06 -7.69
C VAL A 117 8.89 -6.44 -6.38
N ASP A 118 9.36 -5.25 -6.01
CA ASP A 118 8.91 -4.53 -4.81
C ASP A 118 7.40 -4.27 -4.82
N LEU A 119 6.88 -3.73 -5.94
CA LEU A 119 5.43 -3.53 -6.13
C LEU A 119 4.65 -4.84 -6.10
N TYR A 120 5.20 -5.91 -6.66
CA TYR A 120 4.57 -7.23 -6.65
C TYR A 120 4.53 -7.85 -5.24
N VAL A 121 5.59 -7.70 -4.45
CA VAL A 121 5.60 -8.16 -3.05
C VAL A 121 4.50 -7.46 -2.26
N LEU A 122 4.36 -6.14 -2.45
CA LEU A 122 3.31 -5.37 -1.80
C LEU A 122 1.91 -5.82 -2.26
N GLU A 123 1.70 -6.02 -3.56
CA GLU A 123 0.44 -6.55 -4.11
C GLU A 123 0.05 -7.87 -3.43
N ARG A 124 1.02 -8.79 -3.31
CA ARG A 124 0.80 -10.08 -2.64
C ARG A 124 0.56 -9.93 -1.14
N ALA A 125 1.21 -8.99 -0.48
CA ALA A 125 0.97 -8.69 0.93
C ALA A 125 -0.49 -8.21 1.14
N PHE A 126 -1.01 -7.35 0.27
CA PHE A 126 -2.41 -6.93 0.29
C PHE A 126 -3.38 -8.10 0.07
N GLY A 127 -3.17 -8.92 -0.97
CA GLY A 127 -4.03 -10.08 -1.23
C GLY A 127 -4.04 -11.12 -0.10
N SER A 128 -2.95 -11.20 0.68
CA SER A 128 -2.85 -12.11 1.83
C SER A 128 -3.48 -11.53 3.11
N THR A 129 -3.16 -10.28 3.44
CA THR A 129 -3.53 -9.68 4.74
C THR A 129 -4.84 -8.92 4.70
N HIS A 130 -5.24 -8.39 3.54
CA HIS A 130 -6.43 -7.56 3.36
C HIS A 130 -7.18 -7.91 2.05
N PRO A 131 -7.76 -9.11 1.91
CA PRO A 131 -8.41 -9.54 0.66
C PRO A 131 -9.50 -8.60 0.14
N ARG A 132 -10.22 -7.92 1.06
CA ARG A 132 -11.24 -6.92 0.72
C ARG A 132 -10.68 -5.64 0.11
N ALA A 133 -9.42 -5.30 0.39
CA ALA A 133 -8.74 -4.12 -0.12
C ALA A 133 -7.92 -4.40 -1.40
N GLU A 134 -7.76 -5.66 -1.80
CA GLU A 134 -6.96 -6.05 -2.96
C GLU A 134 -7.46 -5.39 -4.26
N SER A 135 -8.78 -5.23 -4.42
CA SER A 135 -9.38 -4.55 -5.56
C SER A 135 -8.98 -3.08 -5.69
N LEU A 136 -8.57 -2.44 -4.58
CA LEU A 136 -8.12 -1.05 -4.53
C LEU A 136 -6.62 -0.90 -4.75
N PHE A 137 -5.87 -1.99 -4.93
CA PHE A 137 -4.43 -1.92 -5.19
C PHE A 137 -4.10 -1.12 -6.47
N ASN A 138 -5.04 -1.05 -7.42
CA ASN A 138 -4.88 -0.21 -8.60
C ASN A 138 -4.69 1.29 -8.25
N GLU A 139 -5.28 1.78 -7.16
CA GLU A 139 -5.06 3.16 -6.69
C GLU A 139 -3.62 3.42 -6.24
N VAL A 140 -2.95 2.40 -5.67
CA VAL A 140 -1.51 2.45 -5.36
C VAL A 140 -0.72 2.64 -6.65
N LEU A 141 -1.03 1.86 -7.69
CA LEU A 141 -0.33 1.91 -8.98
C LEU A 141 -0.57 3.23 -9.72
N LEU A 142 -1.78 3.78 -9.64
CA LEU A 142 -2.12 5.09 -10.21
C LEU A 142 -1.31 6.21 -9.55
N ALA A 143 -1.32 6.29 -8.22
CA ALA A 143 -0.55 7.31 -7.50
C ALA A 143 0.96 7.13 -7.67
N TYR A 144 1.44 5.89 -7.72
CA TYR A 144 2.83 5.58 -8.05
C TYR A 144 3.21 6.12 -9.43
N LYS A 145 2.35 5.94 -10.44
CA LYS A 145 2.56 6.45 -11.80
C LYS A 145 2.56 7.97 -11.88
N GLU A 146 1.69 8.63 -11.12
CA GLU A 146 1.63 10.10 -11.03
C GLU A 146 2.89 10.67 -10.37
N THR A 147 3.44 9.97 -9.37
CA THR A 147 4.59 10.43 -8.58
C THR A 147 5.92 10.15 -9.28
N PHE A 148 6.08 8.98 -9.88
CA PHE A 148 7.34 8.54 -10.49
C PHE A 148 7.29 8.59 -12.02
N LYS A 149 8.01 9.55 -12.61
CA LYS A 149 8.02 9.79 -14.07
C LYS A 149 8.40 8.56 -14.90
N GLN A 150 9.28 7.69 -14.40
CA GLN A 150 9.69 6.46 -15.08
C GLN A 150 8.88 5.24 -14.64
N ALA A 151 7.68 5.41 -14.09
CA ALA A 151 6.81 4.31 -13.69
C ALA A 151 6.36 3.45 -14.88
N GLY A 152 6.23 4.02 -16.08
CA GLY A 152 5.72 3.30 -17.27
C GLY A 152 6.45 1.97 -17.55
N PRO A 153 7.78 1.96 -17.73
CA PRO A 153 8.57 0.73 -17.85
C PRO A 153 8.42 -0.23 -16.66
N VAL A 154 8.45 0.28 -15.41
CA VAL A 154 8.29 -0.53 -14.21
C VAL A 154 6.93 -1.24 -14.18
N LEU A 155 5.85 -0.55 -14.51
CA LEU A 155 4.50 -1.12 -14.55
C LEU A 155 4.34 -2.15 -15.66
N ARG A 156 4.99 -1.96 -16.82
CA ARG A 156 5.05 -3.02 -17.84
C ARG A 156 5.79 -4.24 -17.30
N ARG A 157 6.91 -4.03 -16.61
CA ARG A 157 7.68 -5.13 -16.02
C ARG A 157 6.94 -5.85 -14.90
N LEU A 158 6.11 -5.14 -14.14
CA LEU A 158 5.23 -5.71 -13.12
C LEU A 158 4.31 -6.79 -13.71
N GLU A 159 3.78 -6.59 -14.93
CA GLU A 159 2.97 -7.63 -15.59
C GLU A 159 3.77 -8.91 -15.88
N ASP A 160 5.03 -8.78 -16.31
CA ASP A 160 5.92 -9.92 -16.53
C ASP A 160 6.26 -10.65 -15.21
N VAL A 161 6.45 -9.89 -14.13
CA VAL A 161 6.64 -10.44 -12.77
C VAL A 161 5.38 -11.20 -12.31
N ARG A 162 4.18 -10.62 -12.47
CA ARG A 162 2.90 -11.27 -12.16
C ARG A 162 2.73 -12.60 -12.90
N MET A 163 3.05 -12.62 -14.19
CA MET A 163 2.98 -13.85 -15.01
C MET A 163 3.92 -14.94 -14.51
N ARG A 164 5.13 -14.59 -14.07
CA ARG A 164 6.09 -15.55 -13.51
C ARG A 164 5.69 -16.01 -12.09
N GLY A 165 5.17 -15.10 -11.27
CA GLY A 165 4.67 -15.41 -9.94
C GLY A 165 3.53 -16.42 -9.95
N ARG A 166 2.57 -16.28 -10.88
CA ARG A 166 1.47 -17.24 -11.09
C ARG A 166 1.95 -18.67 -11.39
N LYS A 167 3.03 -18.82 -12.16
CA LYS A 167 3.61 -20.14 -12.48
C LYS A 167 4.19 -20.83 -11.24
N ARG A 168 4.79 -20.07 -10.31
CA ARG A 168 5.36 -20.62 -9.07
C ARG A 168 4.27 -21.03 -8.08
N SER A 169 3.12 -20.36 -8.07
CA SER A 169 1.98 -20.71 -7.21
C SER A 169 1.26 -21.99 -7.63
N MET A 170 1.39 -22.44 -8.89
CA MET A 170 0.78 -23.68 -9.38
C MET A 170 1.64 -24.93 -9.15
N ILE A 171 2.85 -24.79 -8.62
CA ILE A 171 3.80 -25.89 -8.39
C ILE A 171 4.00 -26.15 -6.87
N GLY A 172 3.20 -25.49 -6.01
CA GLY A 172 3.20 -25.68 -4.56
C GLY A 172 2.11 -26.64 -4.10
#